data_AF-A0A2V0PNF7-F1
#
_entry.id   AF-A0A2V0PNF7-F1
#
_cell.length_a   1.000
_cell.length_b   1.000
_cell.length_c   1.000
_cell.angle_alpha   90.00
_cell.angle_beta   90.00
_cell.angle_gamma   90.00
#
_symmetry.space_group_name_H-M   'P 1'
#
loop_
_entity.id
_entity.type
_entity.pdbx_description
1 polymer ?
#
loop_
_entity_poly.entity_id
_entity_poly.type
_entity_poly.pdbx_seq_one_letter_code
_entity_poly.pdbx_strand_id
1 'polypeptide(L)'
;VAASLGLWRVTTPVSCQLLDLILLDHNRLRALYDAYLKAGPSMTLDMRQLLAWELIMCMSEHAAKEELVLYPTIRSVLGEAAADRCLAEHAQVKLLAAQAG
;
A
#
# COMPACT_ATOMS: atom_id res chain seq x y z
N VAL A 1 -22.51 7.09 -43.23
CA VAL A 1 -22.47 7.78 -41.91
C VAL A 1 -21.99 6.76 -40.89
N ALA A 2 -20.69 6.71 -40.62
CA ALA A 2 -20.11 5.82 -39.62
C ALA A 2 -19.83 6.66 -38.37
N ALA A 3 -20.51 6.35 -37.27
CA ALA A 3 -20.27 6.99 -35.99
C ALA A 3 -18.96 6.44 -35.42
N SER A 4 -17.92 7.25 -35.48
CA SER A 4 -16.66 7.03 -34.78
C SER A 4 -16.94 7.11 -33.28
N LEU A 5 -17.21 5.96 -32.65
CA LEU A 5 -17.31 5.82 -31.20
C LEU A 5 -16.02 6.38 -30.59
N GLY A 6 -16.17 7.49 -29.84
CA GLY A 6 -15.11 8.33 -29.28
C GLY A 6 -14.24 7.66 -28.22
N LEU A 7 -13.63 6.52 -28.55
CA LEU A 7 -12.52 5.93 -27.80
C LEU A 7 -11.21 6.61 -28.22
N TRP A 8 -11.17 7.94 -28.08
CA TRP A 8 -9.89 8.64 -28.16
C TRP A 8 -9.16 8.41 -26.84
N ARG A 9 -8.21 7.47 -26.90
CA ARG A 9 -6.95 7.47 -26.16
C ARG A 9 -6.93 8.22 -24.82
N VAL A 10 -7.08 7.50 -23.71
CA VAL A 10 -6.26 7.82 -22.53
C VAL A 10 -4.92 7.11 -22.73
N THR A 11 -4.07 7.63 -23.63
CA THR A 11 -2.71 7.11 -23.89
C THR A 11 -1.62 7.91 -23.18
N THR A 12 -1.97 8.82 -22.29
CA THR A 12 -0.97 9.44 -21.40
C THR A 12 -0.76 8.51 -20.21
N PRO A 13 0.43 7.92 -20.04
CA PRO A 13 0.79 7.36 -18.75
C PRO A 13 0.61 8.48 -17.73
N VAL A 14 -0.16 8.24 -16.69
CA VAL A 14 -0.12 9.12 -15.53
C VAL A 14 1.28 8.92 -14.95
N SER A 15 2.21 9.83 -15.25
CA SER A 15 3.51 9.84 -14.61
C SER A 15 3.31 10.27 -13.16
N CYS A 16 3.05 9.32 -12.28
CA CYS A 16 3.09 9.53 -10.84
C CYS A 16 4.53 9.32 -10.37
N GLN A 17 4.99 10.19 -9.47
CA GLN A 17 6.30 9.98 -8.85
C GLN A 17 6.18 8.84 -7.84
N LEU A 18 7.27 8.08 -7.64
CA LEU A 18 7.29 6.98 -6.67
C LEU A 18 6.85 7.44 -5.27
N LEU A 19 7.26 8.64 -4.85
CA LEU A 19 6.88 9.21 -3.56
C LEU A 19 5.37 9.46 -3.46
N ASP A 20 4.72 9.89 -4.55
CA ASP A 20 3.27 10.10 -4.57
C ASP A 20 2.52 8.76 -4.39
N LEU A 21 3.03 7.69 -5.00
CA LEU A 21 2.49 6.33 -4.84
C LEU A 21 2.63 5.82 -3.41
N ILE A 22 3.79 6.03 -2.79
CA ILE A 22 4.07 5.64 -1.41
C ILE A 22 3.13 6.38 -0.44
N LEU A 23 2.94 7.69 -0.64
CA LEU A 23 2.02 8.49 0.18
C LEU A 23 0.56 8.05 -0.01
N LEU A 24 0.17 7.70 -1.23
CA LEU A 24 -1.17 7.16 -1.50
C LEU A 24 -1.40 5.84 -0.76
N ASP A 25 -0.41 4.95 -0.79
CA ASP A 25 -0.47 3.68 -0.05
C ASP A 25 -0.58 3.91 1.46
N HIS A 26 0.18 4.85 2.04
CA HIS A 26 0.08 5.21 3.46
C HIS A 26 -1.32 5.70 3.85
N ASN A 27 -1.92 6.54 3.00
CA ASN A 27 -3.28 7.04 3.23
C ASN A 27 -4.31 5.90 3.14
N ARG A 28 -4.17 5.00 2.17
CA ARG A 28 -5.05 3.83 2.02
C ARG A 28 -4.92 2.89 3.22
N LEU A 29 -3.70 2.58 3.66
CA LEU A 29 -3.43 1.77 4.85
C LEU A 29 -4.08 2.36 6.10
N ARG A 30 -3.94 3.68 6.31
CA ARG A 30 -4.56 4.38 7.43
C ARG A 30 -6.08 4.27 7.39
N ALA A 31 -6.69 4.51 6.23
CA ALA A 31 -8.14 4.44 6.08
C ALA A 31 -8.68 3.02 6.34
N LEU A 32 -8.00 1.99 5.82
CA LEU A 32 -8.35 0.59 6.05
C LEU A 32 -8.22 0.21 7.54
N TYR A 33 -7.13 0.64 8.18
CA TYR A 33 -6.91 0.38 9.60
C TYR A 33 -7.95 1.08 10.48
N ASP A 34 -8.27 2.35 10.19
CA ASP A 34 -9.33 3.09 10.88
C ASP A 34 -10.69 2.40 10.72
N ALA A 35 -10.99 1.88 9.53
CA ALA A 35 -12.22 1.11 9.28
C ALA A 35 -12.23 -0.20 10.08
N TYR A 36 -11.10 -0.90 10.14
CA TYR A 36 -10.94 -2.13 10.92
C TYR A 36 -11.09 -1.88 12.43
N LEU A 37 -10.55 -0.78 12.97
CA LEU A 37 -10.70 -0.42 14.38
C LEU A 37 -12.11 0.05 14.74
N LYS A 38 -12.79 0.73 13.80
CA LYS A 38 -14.19 1.15 13.96
C LYS A 38 -15.18 0.00 13.79
N ALA A 39 -14.70 -1.25 13.74
CA ALA A 39 -15.52 -2.45 13.82
C ALA A 39 -16.37 -2.44 15.10
N GLY A 40 -17.58 -1.89 14.99
CA GLY A 40 -18.59 -1.91 16.03
C GLY A 40 -19.49 -3.14 15.93
N PRO A 41 -20.55 -3.21 16.76
CA PRO A 41 -21.50 -4.32 16.78
C PRO A 41 -22.21 -4.59 15.44
N SER A 42 -22.20 -3.61 14.53
CA SER A 42 -22.79 -3.70 13.19
C SER A 42 -21.88 -4.37 12.14
N MET A 43 -20.60 -4.60 12.45
CA MET A 43 -19.67 -5.26 11.53
C MET A 43 -19.75 -6.77 11.71
N THR A 44 -20.12 -7.49 10.64
CA THR A 44 -20.11 -8.96 10.66
C THR A 44 -18.67 -9.49 10.67
N LEU A 45 -18.51 -10.75 11.07
CA LEU A 45 -17.21 -11.43 11.04
C LEU A 45 -16.63 -11.42 9.61
N ASP A 46 -17.45 -11.70 8.60
CA ASP A 46 -17.02 -11.72 7.20
C ASP A 46 -16.53 -10.34 6.73
N MET A 47 -17.24 -9.26 7.09
CA MET A 47 -16.81 -7.90 6.76
C MET A 47 -15.49 -7.55 7.43
N ARG A 48 -15.31 -7.97 8.68
CA ARG A 48 -14.06 -7.77 9.43
C ARG A 48 -12.91 -8.54 8.79
N GLN A 49 -13.16 -9.77 8.34
CA GLN A 49 -12.16 -10.58 7.66
C GLN A 49 -11.78 -9.98 6.30
N LEU A 50 -12.75 -9.51 5.51
CA LEU A 50 -12.47 -8.81 4.25
C LEU A 50 -11.61 -7.55 4.46
N LEU A 51 -11.89 -6.76 5.51
CA LEU A 51 -11.05 -5.59 5.84
C LEU A 51 -9.63 -5.99 6.25
N ALA A 52 -9.47 -7.07 7.01
CA ALA A 52 -8.14 -7.59 7.36
C ALA A 52 -7.37 -8.03 6.11
N TRP A 53 -8.01 -8.75 5.18
CA TRP A 53 -7.42 -9.16 3.91
C TRP A 53 -6.97 -7.96 3.07
N GLU A 54 -7.83 -6.95 2.92
CA GLU A 54 -7.49 -5.74 2.18
C GLU A 54 -6.31 -4.97 2.82
N LEU A 55 -6.25 -4.93 4.15
CA LEU A 55 -5.14 -4.32 4.86
C LEU A 55 -3.82 -5.07 4.61
N ILE A 56 -3.84 -6.42 4.67
CA ILE A 56 -2.67 -7.26 4.38
C ILE A 56 -2.20 -7.08 2.93
N MET A 57 -3.13 -7.07 1.97
CA MET A 57 -2.79 -6.87 0.56
C MET A 57 -2.20 -5.49 0.31
N CYS A 58 -2.83 -4.43 0.83
CA CYS A 58 -2.33 -3.05 0.71
C CYS A 58 -0.94 -2.90 1.33
N MET A 59 -0.69 -3.49 2.51
CA MET A 59 0.63 -3.49 3.15
C MET A 59 1.69 -4.22 2.31
N SER A 60 1.31 -5.35 1.72
CA SER A 60 2.22 -6.15 0.90
C SER A 60 2.64 -5.40 -0.37
N GLU A 61 1.69 -4.77 -1.05
CA GLU A 61 1.95 -3.94 -2.23
C GLU A 61 2.78 -2.70 -1.89
N HIS A 62 2.53 -2.08 -0.75
CA HIS A 62 3.29 -0.93 -0.25
C HIS A 62 4.76 -1.33 0.01
N ALA A 63 4.95 -2.38 0.80
CA ALA A 63 6.28 -2.87 1.15
C ALA A 63 7.08 -3.30 -0.08
N ALA A 64 6.45 -3.90 -1.09
CA ALA A 64 7.15 -4.29 -2.32
C ALA A 64 7.75 -3.07 -3.05
N LYS A 65 7.03 -1.95 -3.13
CA LYS A 65 7.54 -0.71 -3.77
C LYS A 65 8.76 -0.18 -3.00
N GLU A 66 8.68 -0.21 -1.67
CA GLU A 66 9.76 0.29 -0.84
C GLU A 66 10.99 -0.65 -0.87
N GLU A 67 10.80 -1.94 -0.63
CA GLU A 67 11.88 -2.93 -0.54
C GLU A 67 12.60 -3.16 -1.87
N LEU A 68 11.87 -3.13 -3.00
CA LEU A 68 12.45 -3.39 -4.32
C LEU A 68 13.01 -2.13 -5.00
N VAL A 69 12.56 -0.93 -4.61
CA VAL A 69 12.89 0.31 -5.34
C VAL A 69 13.43 1.41 -4.42
N LEU A 70 12.67 1.79 -3.37
CA LEU A 70 13.06 2.92 -2.52
C LEU A 70 14.26 2.61 -1.65
N TYR A 71 14.25 1.50 -0.92
CA TYR A 71 15.29 1.14 0.04
C TYR A 71 16.65 0.88 -0.62
N PRO A 72 16.75 0.27 -1.81
CA PRO A 72 18.01 0.26 -2.57
C PRO A 72 18.56 1.66 -2.85
N THR A 73 17.68 2.63 -3.13
CA THR A 73 18.07 4.04 -3.34
C THR A 73 18.48 4.72 -2.03
N ILE A 74 17.77 4.46 -0.93
CA ILE A 74 18.16 4.92 0.40
C ILE A 74 19.53 4.35 0.78
N ARG A 75 19.77 3.07 0.53
CA ARG A 75 21.06 2.41 0.79
C ARG A 75 22.20 3.07 0.01
N SER A 76 21.98 3.40 -1.26
CA SER A 76 23.03 4.01 -2.10
C SER A 76 23.34 5.47 -1.73
N VAL A 77 22.36 6.22 -1.20
CA VAL A 77 22.51 7.65 -0.87
C VAL A 77 22.81 7.90 0.61
N LEU A 78 22.18 7.16 1.51
CA LEU A 78 22.20 7.35 2.96
C LEU A 78 22.94 6.23 3.72
N GLY A 79 23.33 5.17 3.02
CA GLY A 79 24.08 4.04 3.59
C GLY A 79 23.21 2.91 4.15
N GLU A 80 23.85 1.79 4.43
CA GLU A 80 23.23 0.53 4.90
C GLU A 80 22.33 0.71 6.11
N ALA A 81 22.83 1.39 7.15
CA ALA A 81 22.13 1.54 8.42
C ALA A 81 20.77 2.27 8.27
N ALA A 82 20.62 3.14 7.27
CA ALA A 82 19.34 3.81 7.01
C ALA A 82 18.31 2.84 6.41
N ALA A 83 18.71 2.07 5.38
CA ALA A 83 17.83 1.10 4.74
C ALA A 83 17.47 -0.06 5.68
N ASP A 84 18.42 -0.54 6.48
CA ASP A 84 18.20 -1.66 7.41
C ASP A 84 17.22 -1.31 8.53
N ARG A 85 17.23 -0.04 9.00
CA ARG A 85 16.21 0.44 9.95
C ARG A 85 14.82 0.38 9.34
N CYS A 86 14.64 0.87 8.11
CA CYS A 86 13.34 0.82 7.42
C CYS A 86 12.86 -0.62 7.23
N LEU A 87 13.74 -1.54 6.83
CA LEU A 87 13.42 -2.96 6.72
C LEU A 87 12.99 -3.58 8.05
N ALA A 88 13.69 -3.26 9.14
CA ALA A 88 13.36 -3.77 10.47
C ALA A 88 12.00 -3.27 10.96
N GLU A 89 11.69 -1.99 10.75
CA GLU A 89 10.38 -1.41 11.08
C GLU A 89 9.26 -2.09 10.27
N HIS A 90 9.45 -2.29 8.96
CA HIS A 90 8.47 -2.97 8.12
C HIS A 90 8.24 -4.43 8.51
N ALA A 91 9.28 -5.16 8.89
CA ALA A 91 9.16 -6.54 9.37
C ALA A 91 8.28 -6.64 10.62
N GLN A 92 8.39 -5.67 11.54
CA GLN A 92 7.54 -5.62 12.74
C GLN A 92 6.06 -5.39 12.38
N VAL A 93 5.78 -4.46 11.46
CA VAL A 93 4.40 -4.17 11.03
C VAL A 93 3.77 -5.37 10.33
N LYS A 94 4.52 -6.06 9.45
CA LYS A 94 4.04 -7.29 8.78
C LYS A 94 3.71 -8.40 9.79
N LEU A 95 4.53 -8.56 10.83
CA LEU A 95 4.29 -9.55 11.89
C LEU A 95 2.98 -9.25 12.65
N LEU A 96 2.74 -7.98 12.98
CA LEU A 96 1.52 -7.55 13.65
C LEU A 96 0.28 -7.76 12.76
N ALA A 97 0.39 -7.46 11.45
CA ALA A 97 -0.69 -7.68 10.50
C ALA A 97 -1.04 -9.18 10.37
N ALA A 98 -0.03 -10.06 10.35
CA ALA A 98 -0.22 -11.50 10.28
C ALA A 98 -0.93 -12.10 11.51
N GLN A 99 -0.84 -11.45 12.68
CA GLN A 99 -1.55 -11.85 13.89
C GLN A 99 -3.02 -11.37 13.92
N ALA A 100 -3.40 -10.45 13.03
CA ALA A 100 -4.72 -9.85 12.98
C ALA A 100 -5.69 -10.53 12.01
N GLY A 101 -5.18 -11.33 11.07
CA GLY A 101 -5.96 -12.17 10.14
C GLY A 101 -6.18 -13.58 10.68
#